data_AF-A0A9W8J5Y7-F1
#
_entry.id   AF-A0A9W8J5Y7-F1
#
_cell.length_a   1.000
_cell.length_b   1.000
_cell.length_c   1.000
_cell.angle_alpha   90.00
_cell.angle_beta   90.00
_cell.angle_gamma   90.00
#
_symmetry.space_group_name_H-M   'P 1'
#
loop_
_entity.id
_entity.type
_entity.pdbx_description
1 polymer ?
#
loop_
_entity_poly.entity_id
_entity_poly.type
_entity_poly.pdbx_seq_one_letter_code
_entity_poly.pdbx_strand_id
1 'polypeptide(L)'
;MSSANRQRQDEWTAKIAEDVIHVFEPTSEQSFLVNLRLLRNRIANVLGQGSSKASVMNGGAAEHAKAGPFTLLAFVRLFPGSSSEIIYDDQIPLEITQSLESLCSKLNFSLQDAPQEEENPTPPIPPLSILLEQNLHLGVIVPLAAVILDYSVAYVPEVGSGSTASSPVFLANVPVNTYEATLSFTEGNSEATMKVLSVLKFSCPRRLEEVCPERLSQESIVKGLESLLRSRLEEIGDRRIT
;
A
#
# COMPACT_ATOMS: atom_id res chain seq x y z
N MET A 1 -1.43 -9.50 -36.27
CA MET A 1 -0.77 -9.44 -34.94
C MET A 1 -1.79 -8.94 -33.94
N SER A 2 -2.01 -9.64 -32.82
CA SER A 2 -3.00 -9.24 -31.81
C SER A 2 -2.61 -7.90 -31.18
N SER A 3 -3.59 -7.07 -30.77
CA SER A 3 -3.30 -5.77 -30.13
C SER A 3 -2.48 -5.93 -28.84
N ALA A 4 -2.60 -7.08 -28.16
CA ALA A 4 -1.80 -7.44 -26.99
C ALA A 4 -0.29 -7.52 -27.28
N ASN A 5 0.13 -7.97 -28.47
CA ASN A 5 1.55 -7.97 -28.84
C ASN A 5 2.06 -6.58 -29.20
N ARG A 6 1.18 -5.64 -29.57
CA ARG A 6 1.54 -4.26 -29.90
C ARG A 6 1.80 -3.44 -28.64
N GLN A 7 1.00 -3.62 -27.59
CA GLN A 7 1.20 -2.94 -26.31
C GLN A 7 2.51 -3.34 -25.60
N ARG A 8 2.99 -4.58 -25.78
CA ARG A 8 4.28 -5.02 -25.24
C ARG A 8 5.50 -4.38 -25.90
N GLN A 9 5.33 -3.77 -27.08
CA GLN A 9 6.40 -3.13 -27.84
C GLN A 9 6.43 -1.61 -27.67
N ASP A 10 5.52 -1.07 -26.86
CA ASP A 10 5.49 0.35 -26.57
C ASP A 10 6.62 0.72 -25.59
N GLU A 11 7.48 1.65 -26.00
CA GLU A 11 8.66 2.09 -25.25
C GLU A 11 8.30 2.59 -23.85
N TRP A 12 7.13 3.22 -23.72
CA TRP A 12 6.59 3.66 -22.44
C TRP A 12 6.24 2.51 -21.50
N THR A 13 5.60 1.46 -22.02
CA THR A 13 5.29 0.26 -21.23
C THR A 13 6.56 -0.46 -20.77
N ALA A 14 7.58 -0.53 -21.63
CA ALA A 14 8.89 -1.06 -21.27
C ALA A 14 9.53 -0.24 -20.13
N LYS A 15 9.50 1.09 -20.23
CA LYS A 15 10.02 1.99 -19.20
C LYS A 15 9.30 1.84 -17.85
N ILE A 16 7.98 1.66 -17.85
CA ILE A 16 7.24 1.37 -16.60
C ILE A 16 7.68 0.02 -16.01
N ALA A 17 7.90 -0.99 -16.86
CA ALA A 17 8.30 -2.32 -16.43
C ALA A 17 9.72 -2.37 -15.87
N GLU A 18 10.62 -1.47 -16.29
CA GLU A 18 11.98 -1.32 -15.72
C GLU A 18 11.95 -0.96 -14.23
N ASP A 19 10.93 -0.22 -13.80
CA ASP A 19 10.72 0.12 -12.39
C ASP A 19 9.97 -0.99 -11.63
N VAL A 20 9.54 -2.08 -12.25
CA VAL A 20 8.83 -3.17 -11.58
C VAL A 20 9.82 -4.22 -11.10
N ILE A 21 9.84 -4.43 -9.79
CA ILE A 21 10.63 -5.48 -9.15
C ILE A 21 9.73 -6.57 -8.56
N HIS A 22 10.30 -7.76 -8.42
CA HIS A 22 9.67 -8.86 -7.70
C HIS A 22 10.12 -8.86 -6.24
N VAL A 23 9.17 -8.90 -5.30
CA VAL A 23 9.44 -9.11 -3.87
C VAL A 23 8.88 -10.47 -3.49
N PHE A 24 9.71 -11.35 -2.94
CA PHE A 24 9.36 -12.71 -2.60
C PHE A 24 9.54 -12.96 -1.10
N GLU A 25 8.51 -13.50 -0.46
CA GLU A 25 8.58 -14.02 0.90
C GLU A 25 8.63 -15.55 0.85
N PRO A 26 9.77 -16.17 1.20
CA PRO A 26 9.99 -17.60 0.99
C PRO A 26 9.18 -18.51 1.92
N THR A 27 8.80 -18.07 3.13
CA THR A 27 8.12 -18.93 4.11
C THR A 27 6.65 -19.16 3.77
N SER A 28 5.97 -18.14 3.26
CA SER A 28 4.57 -18.20 2.80
C SER A 28 4.43 -18.41 1.30
N GLU A 29 5.56 -18.47 0.58
CA GLU A 29 5.64 -18.55 -0.88
C GLU A 29 4.91 -17.38 -1.60
N GLN A 30 4.76 -16.25 -0.91
CA GLN A 30 4.06 -15.09 -1.46
C GLN A 30 4.98 -14.26 -2.36
N SER A 31 4.42 -13.79 -3.47
CA SER A 31 5.12 -12.98 -4.46
C SER A 31 4.35 -11.69 -4.73
N PHE A 32 5.09 -10.58 -4.81
CA PHE A 32 4.56 -9.27 -5.13
C PHE A 32 5.33 -8.69 -6.32
N LEU A 33 4.61 -8.13 -7.28
CA LEU A 33 5.20 -7.29 -8.32
C LEU A 33 4.93 -5.85 -7.96
N VAL A 34 5.98 -5.07 -7.76
CA VAL A 34 5.86 -3.72 -7.21
C VAL A 34 6.66 -2.73 -8.02
N ASN A 35 6.07 -1.56 -8.26
CA ASN A 35 6.80 -0.43 -8.79
C ASN A 35 7.72 0.13 -7.69
N LEU A 36 9.02 0.16 -7.97
CA LEU A 36 10.11 0.54 -7.09
C LEU A 36 9.96 1.96 -6.58
N ARG A 37 9.63 2.92 -7.46
CA ARG A 37 9.43 4.32 -7.09
C ARG A 37 8.25 4.47 -6.12
N LEU A 38 7.13 3.84 -6.41
CA LEU A 38 5.96 3.86 -5.51
C LEU A 38 6.26 3.16 -4.19
N LEU A 39 7.00 2.05 -4.20
CA LEU A 39 7.41 1.36 -2.98
C LEU A 39 8.29 2.27 -2.11
N ARG A 40 9.29 2.94 -2.68
CA ARG A 40 10.16 3.89 -1.95
C ARG A 40 9.37 4.99 -1.28
N ASN A 41 8.46 5.64 -2.00
CA ASN A 41 7.61 6.69 -1.45
C ASN A 41 6.76 6.18 -0.28
N ARG A 42 6.20 4.97 -0.40
CA ARG A 42 5.40 4.35 0.66
C ARG A 42 6.23 4.05 1.90
N ILE A 43 7.40 3.43 1.74
CA ILE A 43 8.28 3.14 2.89
C ILE A 43 8.73 4.45 3.55
N ALA A 44 9.12 5.47 2.77
CA ALA A 44 9.51 6.77 3.30
C ALA A 44 8.37 7.46 4.06
N ASN A 45 7.13 7.38 3.55
CA ASN A 45 5.96 7.91 4.26
C ASN A 45 5.71 7.18 5.58
N VAL A 46 5.85 5.86 5.60
CA VAL A 46 5.67 5.05 6.81
C VAL A 46 6.74 5.34 7.85
N LEU A 47 8.02 5.36 7.44
CA LEU A 47 9.16 5.58 8.36
C LEU A 47 9.31 7.04 8.78
N GLY A 48 8.98 8.00 7.91
CA GLY A 48 9.14 9.44 8.15
C GLY A 48 8.11 10.04 9.11
N GLN A 49 6.97 9.39 9.32
CA GLN A 49 5.93 9.84 10.26
C GLN A 49 6.39 9.85 11.72
N GLY A 50 7.37 9.02 12.10
CA GLY A 50 7.90 8.97 13.47
C GLY A 50 8.74 10.20 13.86
N SER A 51 9.46 10.79 12.92
CA SER A 51 10.49 11.81 13.22
C SER A 51 9.93 13.23 13.38
N SER A 52 8.82 13.56 12.72
CA SER A 52 8.33 14.95 12.67
C SER A 52 7.49 15.37 13.89
N LYS A 53 6.95 14.42 14.67
CA LYS A 53 6.05 14.75 15.80
C LYS A 53 6.76 15.12 17.11
N ALA A 54 8.05 14.81 17.26
CA ALA A 54 8.81 15.18 18.46
C ALA A 54 9.17 16.68 18.54
N SER A 55 8.99 17.45 17.46
CA SER A 55 9.42 18.86 17.37
C SER A 55 8.29 19.89 17.60
N VAL A 56 7.01 19.47 17.61
CA VAL A 56 5.84 20.39 17.58
C VAL A 56 5.20 20.61 18.97
N MET A 57 5.99 20.60 20.05
CA MET A 57 5.48 21.00 21.38
C MET A 57 5.69 22.48 21.73
N ASN A 58 6.22 23.31 20.83
CA ASN A 58 6.34 24.75 21.06
C ASN A 58 5.38 25.58 20.20
N GLY A 59 4.17 25.74 20.73
CA GLY A 59 3.24 26.88 20.57
C GLY A 59 3.20 27.65 19.25
N GLY A 60 2.22 27.35 18.40
CA GLY A 60 1.78 28.21 17.30
C GLY A 60 0.59 27.59 16.58
N ALA A 61 -0.51 28.34 16.43
CA ALA A 61 -1.80 27.85 15.97
C ALA A 61 -1.75 27.19 14.57
N ALA A 62 -2.13 25.91 14.54
CA ALA A 62 -2.78 25.15 13.46
C ALA A 62 -2.76 25.75 12.05
N GLU A 63 -1.61 25.75 11.39
CA GLU A 63 -1.60 25.52 9.94
C GLU A 63 -1.85 24.03 9.74
N HIS A 64 -2.98 23.71 9.12
CA HIS A 64 -3.27 22.36 8.62
C HIS A 64 -2.13 21.96 7.70
N ALA A 65 -1.17 21.20 8.24
CA ALA A 65 -0.16 20.52 7.47
C ALA A 65 -0.90 19.85 6.32
N LYS A 66 -0.56 20.23 5.08
CA LYS A 66 -1.07 19.59 3.87
C LYS A 66 -0.77 18.12 4.03
N ALA A 67 -1.75 17.35 4.50
CA ALA A 67 -1.68 15.92 4.55
C ALA A 67 -1.38 15.52 3.10
N GLY A 68 -0.18 14.97 2.87
CA GLY A 68 0.16 14.37 1.59
C GLY A 68 -0.93 13.36 1.21
N PRO A 69 -1.02 12.98 -0.08
CA PRO A 69 -2.12 12.21 -0.63
C PRO A 69 -2.17 10.81 0.00
N PHE A 70 -2.79 10.76 1.19
CA PHE A 70 -3.34 9.67 1.95
C PHE A 70 -2.69 8.29 1.79
N THR A 71 -2.03 7.82 2.86
CA THR A 71 -1.86 6.39 3.09
C THR A 71 -2.51 6.05 4.42
N LEU A 72 -3.84 5.93 4.45
CA LEU A 72 -4.51 5.33 5.60
C LEU A 72 -4.13 3.86 5.64
N LEU A 73 -3.15 3.50 6.45
CA LEU A 73 -2.84 2.13 6.80
C LEU A 73 -3.45 1.88 8.18
N ALA A 74 -4.47 1.05 8.24
CA ALA A 74 -5.00 0.53 9.50
C ALA A 74 -4.68 -0.96 9.59
N PHE A 75 -3.88 -1.35 10.57
CA PHE A 75 -3.67 -2.76 10.87
C PHE A 75 -4.70 -3.18 11.90
N VAL A 76 -5.60 -4.06 11.49
CA VAL A 76 -6.74 -4.50 12.30
C VAL A 76 -6.41 -5.87 12.82
N ARG A 77 -6.03 -5.93 14.09
CA ARG A 77 -5.90 -7.21 14.78
C ARG A 77 -7.28 -7.71 15.17
N LEU A 78 -7.59 -8.93 14.77
CA LEU A 78 -8.87 -9.56 15.06
C LEU A 78 -8.70 -10.57 16.20
N PHE A 79 -9.59 -10.51 17.18
CA PHE A 79 -9.63 -11.43 18.31
C PHE A 79 -10.89 -12.31 18.24
N PRO A 80 -10.89 -13.49 18.88
CA PRO A 80 -12.10 -14.29 19.05
C PRO A 80 -13.22 -13.47 19.72
N GLY A 81 -14.46 -13.63 19.25
CA GLY A 81 -15.63 -12.96 19.86
C GLY A 81 -15.94 -11.56 19.32
N SER A 82 -15.54 -11.24 18.09
CA SER A 82 -15.81 -9.96 17.40
C SER A 82 -15.09 -8.74 17.99
N SER A 83 -14.12 -8.94 18.89
CA SER A 83 -13.20 -7.88 19.31
C SER A 83 -12.17 -7.61 18.21
N SER A 84 -11.80 -6.34 18.09
CA SER A 84 -10.76 -5.89 17.17
C SER A 84 -9.97 -4.77 17.80
N GLU A 85 -8.67 -4.74 17.53
CA GLU A 85 -7.75 -3.66 17.89
C GLU A 85 -7.24 -3.02 16.60
N ILE A 86 -7.28 -1.69 16.55
CA ILE A 86 -6.72 -0.91 15.45
C ILE A 86 -5.34 -0.46 15.88
N ILE A 87 -4.33 -0.88 15.13
CA ILE A 87 -2.96 -0.40 15.26
C ILE A 87 -2.76 0.64 14.16
N TYR A 88 -2.48 1.87 14.57
CA TYR A 88 -2.33 3.02 13.68
C TYR A 88 -0.87 3.26 13.27
N ASP A 89 -0.67 4.20 12.32
CA ASP A 89 0.63 4.57 11.76
C ASP A 89 1.68 5.00 12.82
N ASP A 90 1.25 5.52 13.97
CA ASP A 90 2.13 5.89 15.09
C ASP A 90 2.46 4.73 16.03
N GLN A 91 1.83 3.57 15.83
CA GLN A 91 1.99 2.37 16.63
C GLN A 91 2.50 1.18 15.80
N ILE A 92 3.13 1.45 14.66
CA ILE A 92 3.69 0.39 13.82
C ILE A 92 4.69 -0.42 14.66
N PRO A 93 4.45 -1.73 14.83
CA PRO A 93 5.35 -2.59 15.58
C PRO A 93 6.78 -2.48 15.09
N LEU A 94 7.73 -2.49 16.03
CA LEU A 94 9.16 -2.32 15.76
C LEU A 94 9.66 -3.33 14.72
N GLU A 95 9.14 -4.55 14.74
CA GLU A 95 9.48 -5.62 13.81
C GLU A 95 9.12 -5.29 12.36
N ILE A 96 8.02 -4.56 12.15
CA ILE A 96 7.60 -4.09 10.81
C ILE A 96 8.53 -2.97 10.36
N THR A 97 8.83 -2.01 11.24
CA THR A 97 9.80 -0.94 10.96
C THR A 97 11.17 -1.51 10.58
N GLN A 98 11.69 -2.46 11.36
CA GLN A 98 12.96 -3.16 11.08
C GLN A 98 12.91 -3.90 9.75
N SER A 99 11.79 -4.58 9.44
CA SER A 99 11.61 -5.26 8.16
C SER A 99 11.60 -4.28 6.97
N LEU A 100 10.99 -3.10 7.14
CA LEU A 100 10.96 -2.05 6.13
C LEU A 100 12.36 -1.43 5.93
N GLU A 101 13.11 -1.20 7.00
CA GLU A 101 14.50 -0.72 6.96
C GLU A 101 15.44 -1.74 6.28
N SER A 102 15.26 -3.03 6.61
CA SER A 102 15.95 -4.16 5.96
C SER A 102 15.64 -4.20 4.46
N LEU A 103 14.37 -4.02 4.08
CA LEU A 103 13.95 -3.92 2.69
C LEU A 103 14.57 -2.70 1.98
N CYS A 104 14.59 -1.52 2.61
CA CYS A 104 15.27 -0.33 2.07
C CYS A 104 16.76 -0.58 1.82
N SER A 105 17.44 -1.24 2.77
CA SER A 105 18.85 -1.58 2.65
C SER A 105 19.10 -2.51 1.47
N LYS A 106 18.25 -3.54 1.27
CA LYS A 106 18.32 -4.45 0.11
C LYS A 106 18.04 -3.76 -1.22
N LEU A 107 17.22 -2.71 -1.21
CA LEU A 107 16.90 -1.88 -2.36
C LEU A 107 18.03 -0.91 -2.74
N ASN A 108 19.16 -0.92 -2.00
CA ASN A 108 20.22 0.09 -2.06
C ASN A 108 19.66 1.51 -1.99
N PHE A 109 18.65 1.72 -1.14
CA PHE A 109 17.96 2.99 -1.01
C PHE A 109 18.39 3.71 0.27
N SER A 110 18.96 4.89 0.13
CA SER A 110 19.07 5.83 1.25
C SER A 110 17.77 6.63 1.36
N LEU A 111 17.15 6.63 2.54
CA LEU A 111 15.97 7.46 2.83
C LEU A 111 16.24 8.97 2.67
N GLN A 112 17.51 9.37 2.58
CA GLN A 112 17.95 10.76 2.42
C GLN A 112 18.13 11.17 0.95
N ASP A 113 18.08 10.22 0.00
CA ASP A 113 18.22 10.51 -1.43
C ASP A 113 16.87 11.03 -1.96
N ALA A 114 16.55 12.28 -1.64
CA ALA A 114 15.53 13.01 -2.38
C ALA A 114 15.94 13.04 -3.87
N PRO A 115 14.98 13.05 -4.81
CA PRO A 115 15.26 13.14 -6.24
C PRO A 115 15.94 14.48 -6.54
N GLN A 116 17.26 14.52 -6.40
CA GLN A 116 18.10 15.58 -6.91
C GLN A 116 18.43 15.20 -8.35
N GLU A 117 17.96 16.02 -9.29
CA GLU A 117 18.25 15.91 -10.73
C GLU A 117 19.73 16.28 -11.00
N GLU A 118 20.69 15.66 -10.33
CA GLU A 118 22.11 15.88 -10.63
C GLU A 118 22.57 14.96 -11.77
N GLU A 119 23.16 15.60 -12.80
CA GLU A 119 23.69 14.96 -14.00
C GLU A 119 24.92 14.08 -13.68
N ASN A 120 24.78 12.78 -14.01
CA ASN A 120 25.84 11.79 -14.26
C ASN A 120 26.69 11.33 -13.06
N PRO A 121 26.14 10.44 -12.24
CA PRO A 121 26.59 9.04 -12.35
C PRO A 121 25.44 8.09 -12.73
N THR A 122 25.74 7.08 -13.56
CA THR A 122 24.77 6.04 -13.95
C THR A 122 24.17 5.40 -12.68
N PRO A 123 22.85 5.49 -12.46
CA PRO A 123 22.26 4.97 -11.25
C PRO A 123 22.47 3.46 -11.15
N PRO A 124 22.72 2.91 -9.94
CA PRO A 124 22.85 1.47 -9.76
C PRO A 124 21.56 0.77 -10.22
N ILE A 125 21.71 -0.22 -11.10
CA ILE A 125 20.58 -1.02 -11.60
C ILE A 125 19.97 -1.77 -10.40
N PRO A 126 18.68 -1.55 -10.10
CA PRO A 126 18.05 -2.23 -8.97
C PRO A 126 17.96 -3.75 -9.24
N PRO A 127 17.99 -4.58 -8.17
CA PRO A 127 17.79 -6.02 -8.34
C PRO A 127 16.38 -6.30 -8.86
N LEU A 128 16.27 -7.22 -9.82
CA LEU A 128 14.98 -7.64 -10.40
C LEU A 128 14.11 -8.40 -9.38
N SER A 129 14.73 -9.03 -8.39
CA SER A 129 14.05 -9.78 -7.34
C SER A 129 14.71 -9.56 -5.98
N ILE A 130 13.89 -9.41 -4.95
CA ILE A 130 14.31 -9.22 -3.57
C ILE A 130 13.65 -10.25 -2.68
N LEU A 131 14.47 -10.88 -1.85
CA LEU A 131 14.02 -11.84 -0.83
C LEU A 131 13.73 -11.10 0.47
N LEU A 132 12.52 -11.25 0.99
CA LEU A 132 12.19 -10.88 2.36
C LEU A 132 12.86 -11.84 3.35
N GLU A 133 12.86 -11.45 4.62
CA GLU A 133 13.42 -12.28 5.70
C GLU A 133 12.64 -13.58 5.84
N GLN A 134 13.35 -14.66 6.17
CA GLN A 134 12.73 -15.96 6.39
C GLN A 134 12.07 -16.00 7.78
N ASN A 135 10.99 -16.77 7.89
CA ASN A 135 10.29 -17.03 9.14
C ASN A 135 9.63 -15.79 9.76
N LEU A 136 9.23 -14.82 8.94
CA LEU A 136 8.40 -13.72 9.39
C LEU A 136 7.03 -14.26 9.84
N HIS A 137 6.65 -13.96 11.07
CA HIS A 137 5.33 -14.35 11.57
C HIS A 137 4.23 -13.56 10.85
N LEU A 138 3.02 -14.13 10.76
CA LEU A 138 1.82 -13.48 10.20
C LEU A 138 1.53 -12.08 10.77
N GLY A 139 1.96 -11.83 12.01
CA GLY A 139 1.84 -10.54 12.69
C GLY A 139 2.68 -9.43 12.07
N VAL A 140 3.72 -9.79 11.31
CA VAL A 140 4.65 -8.88 10.64
C VAL A 140 4.43 -8.91 9.12
N ILE A 141 4.33 -10.10 8.53
CA ILE A 141 4.24 -10.23 7.06
C ILE A 141 2.94 -9.66 6.50
N VAL A 142 1.81 -9.77 7.22
CA VAL A 142 0.54 -9.21 6.73
C VAL A 142 0.58 -7.67 6.70
N PRO A 143 0.98 -6.98 7.79
CA PRO A 143 1.24 -5.55 7.74
C PRO A 143 2.27 -5.15 6.69
N LEU A 144 3.39 -5.88 6.59
CA LEU A 144 4.44 -5.61 5.62
C LEU A 144 3.91 -5.69 4.18
N ALA A 145 3.17 -6.76 3.85
CA ALA A 145 2.52 -6.92 2.55
C ALA A 145 1.53 -5.78 2.27
N ALA A 146 0.76 -5.35 3.28
CA ALA A 146 -0.15 -4.24 3.13
C ALA A 146 0.56 -2.91 2.81
N VAL A 147 1.71 -2.63 3.45
CA VAL A 147 2.55 -1.48 3.08
C VAL A 147 3.09 -1.62 1.65
N ILE A 148 3.63 -2.81 1.31
CA ILE A 148 4.20 -3.12 0.00
C ILE A 148 3.16 -2.99 -1.13
N LEU A 149 1.89 -3.24 -0.84
CA LEU A 149 0.79 -3.22 -1.79
C LEU A 149 -0.11 -1.96 -1.69
N ASP A 150 0.15 -1.09 -0.72
CA ASP A 150 -0.66 0.09 -0.43
C ASP A 150 -2.12 -0.22 -0.05
N TYR A 151 -2.35 -1.30 0.70
CA TYR A 151 -3.68 -1.64 1.20
C TYR A 151 -4.09 -0.73 2.34
N SER A 152 -5.31 -0.19 2.28
CA SER A 152 -5.76 0.73 3.32
C SER A 152 -6.04 0.05 4.66
N VAL A 153 -6.42 -1.22 4.63
CA VAL A 153 -6.75 -2.01 5.82
C VAL A 153 -6.14 -3.39 5.67
N ALA A 154 -5.33 -3.81 6.64
CA ALA A 154 -4.78 -5.16 6.70
C ALA A 154 -5.29 -5.87 7.95
N TYR A 155 -5.77 -7.09 7.76
CA TYR A 155 -6.24 -7.90 8.87
C TYR A 155 -5.10 -8.74 9.42
N VAL A 156 -4.67 -8.45 10.64
CA VAL A 156 -3.54 -9.13 11.26
C VAL A 156 -4.07 -10.28 12.12
N PRO A 157 -3.74 -11.54 11.78
CA PRO A 157 -4.10 -12.66 12.64
C PRO A 157 -3.36 -12.59 13.96
N GLU A 158 -4.10 -12.87 15.03
CA GLU A 158 -3.51 -13.00 16.35
C GLU A 158 -2.61 -14.24 16.39
N VAL A 159 -1.41 -14.05 16.93
CA VAL A 159 -0.50 -15.14 17.22
C VAL A 159 -0.94 -15.76 18.55
N GLY A 160 -1.93 -16.65 18.49
CA GLY A 160 -2.39 -17.34 19.70
C GLY A 160 -1.22 -18.10 20.33
N SER A 161 -0.86 -17.76 21.57
CA SER A 161 0.31 -18.24 22.31
C SER A 161 0.28 -19.72 22.73
N GLY A 162 -0.43 -20.60 22.00
CA GLY A 162 -0.48 -22.02 22.35
C GLY A 162 -1.58 -22.87 21.71
N SER A 163 -2.36 -22.35 20.76
CA SER A 163 -3.38 -23.18 20.09
C SER A 163 -2.78 -23.90 18.88
N THR A 164 -2.23 -25.08 19.12
CA THR A 164 -1.82 -26.01 18.06
C THR A 164 -3.06 -26.49 17.29
N ALA A 165 -3.19 -26.06 16.03
CA ALA A 165 -3.90 -26.77 14.96
C ALA A 165 -5.39 -26.51 14.67
N SER A 166 -6.02 -25.43 15.13
CA SER A 166 -7.25 -24.94 14.46
C SER A 166 -6.91 -23.77 13.54
N SER A 167 -7.26 -23.92 12.26
CA SER A 167 -7.18 -22.86 11.24
C SER A 167 -7.61 -21.52 11.83
N PRO A 168 -6.93 -20.39 11.54
CA PRO A 168 -7.38 -19.09 12.01
C PRO A 168 -8.82 -18.90 11.54
N VAL A 169 -9.78 -18.98 12.48
CA VAL A 169 -11.20 -18.68 12.20
C VAL A 169 -11.27 -17.18 12.02
N PHE A 170 -10.94 -16.76 10.81
CA PHE A 170 -10.75 -15.37 10.46
C PHE A 170 -12.10 -14.82 10.00
N LEU A 171 -12.61 -13.83 10.73
CA LEU A 171 -13.81 -13.06 10.37
C LEU A 171 -15.15 -13.81 10.35
N ALA A 172 -15.27 -15.02 10.91
CA ALA A 172 -16.56 -15.69 10.99
C ALA A 172 -17.56 -14.80 11.76
N ASN A 173 -18.66 -14.43 11.09
CA ASN A 173 -19.73 -13.58 11.60
C ASN A 173 -19.35 -12.12 11.91
N VAL A 174 -18.25 -11.59 11.35
CA VAL A 174 -17.94 -10.15 11.43
C VAL A 174 -18.63 -9.42 10.27
N PRO A 175 -19.57 -8.49 10.53
CA PRO A 175 -20.15 -7.68 9.46
C PRO A 175 -19.07 -6.82 8.79
N VAL A 176 -18.98 -6.90 7.47
CA VAL A 176 -18.02 -6.12 6.67
C VAL A 176 -18.73 -5.26 5.64
N ASN A 177 -18.14 -4.11 5.33
CA ASN A 177 -18.39 -3.35 4.11
C ASN A 177 -17.38 -3.80 3.05
N THR A 178 -17.86 -4.10 1.85
CA THR A 178 -17.00 -4.47 0.72
C THR A 178 -16.86 -3.29 -0.22
N TYR A 179 -15.62 -2.99 -0.61
CA TYR A 179 -15.26 -1.91 -1.50
C TYR A 179 -14.69 -2.50 -2.79
N GLU A 180 -15.08 -1.90 -3.91
CA GLU A 180 -14.58 -2.23 -5.23
C GLU A 180 -14.23 -0.93 -5.96
N ALA A 181 -12.94 -0.75 -6.25
CA ALA A 181 -12.48 0.34 -7.11
C ALA A 181 -12.48 -0.13 -8.56
N THR A 182 -13.15 0.62 -9.43
CA THR A 182 -13.21 0.33 -10.87
C THR A 182 -12.66 1.49 -11.68
N LEU A 183 -11.94 1.17 -12.75
CA LEU A 183 -11.55 2.12 -13.79
C LEU A 183 -12.49 1.95 -14.97
N SER A 184 -12.96 3.06 -15.52
CA SER A 184 -13.85 3.06 -16.67
C SER A 184 -13.20 3.75 -17.85
N PHE A 185 -13.24 3.10 -19.01
CA PHE A 185 -12.61 3.57 -20.24
C PHE A 185 -13.65 3.69 -21.36
N THR A 186 -13.62 4.80 -22.08
CA THR A 186 -14.39 5.01 -23.31
C THR A 186 -13.53 4.63 -24.52
N GLU A 187 -13.94 3.61 -25.27
CA GLU A 187 -13.20 3.14 -26.45
C GLU A 187 -13.83 3.66 -27.75
N GLY A 188 -13.28 4.75 -28.30
CA GLY A 188 -13.53 5.21 -29.69
C GLY A 188 -14.91 5.82 -30.01
N ASN A 189 -14.97 6.58 -31.11
CA ASN A 189 -16.08 7.47 -31.52
C ASN A 189 -17.37 6.79 -32.03
N SER A 190 -17.52 5.47 -31.92
CA SER A 190 -18.71 4.75 -32.43
C SER A 190 -19.39 4.03 -31.28
N GLU A 191 -20.58 4.50 -30.87
CA GLU A 191 -21.48 3.91 -29.87
C GLU A 191 -20.72 3.11 -28.78
N ALA A 192 -19.96 3.85 -27.98
CA ALA A 192 -18.90 3.35 -27.14
C ALA A 192 -19.38 2.32 -26.11
N THR A 193 -18.87 1.10 -26.21
CA THR A 193 -18.95 0.15 -25.09
C THR A 193 -18.02 0.64 -23.99
N MET A 194 -18.60 1.06 -22.87
CA MET A 194 -17.85 1.43 -21.67
C MET A 194 -17.18 0.18 -21.11
N LYS A 195 -15.84 0.15 -21.13
CA LYS A 195 -15.08 -0.93 -20.51
C LYS A 195 -14.84 -0.58 -19.05
N VAL A 196 -15.28 -1.45 -18.15
CA VAL A 196 -15.07 -1.31 -16.70
C VAL A 196 -14.08 -2.37 -16.24
N LEU A 197 -13.01 -1.96 -15.57
CA LEU A 197 -11.96 -2.83 -15.02
C LEU A 197 -11.92 -2.68 -13.50
N SER A 198 -12.13 -3.78 -12.78
CA SER A 198 -11.90 -3.82 -11.32
C SER A 198 -10.40 -3.80 -11.04
N VAL A 199 -9.92 -2.81 -10.31
CA VAL A 199 -8.49 -2.67 -9.96
C VAL A 199 -8.18 -3.07 -8.53
N LEU A 200 -9.15 -2.93 -7.61
CA LEU A 200 -8.97 -3.28 -6.20
C LEU A 200 -10.30 -3.72 -5.61
N LYS A 201 -10.29 -4.83 -4.86
CA LYS A 201 -11.40 -5.26 -4.01
C LYS A 201 -10.89 -5.58 -2.62
N PHE A 202 -11.55 -5.05 -1.61
CA PHE A 202 -11.25 -5.37 -0.22
C PHE A 202 -12.49 -5.21 0.64
N SER A 203 -12.42 -5.72 1.86
CA SER A 203 -13.47 -5.56 2.86
C SER A 203 -12.92 -4.79 4.06
N CYS A 204 -13.78 -4.07 4.78
CA CYS A 204 -13.48 -3.42 6.05
C CYS A 204 -14.58 -3.80 7.07
N PRO A 205 -14.27 -4.19 8.31
CA PRO A 205 -15.31 -4.46 9.31
C PRO A 205 -16.10 -3.21 9.63
N ARG A 206 -17.42 -3.33 9.66
CA ARG A 206 -18.32 -2.20 9.94
C ARG A 206 -18.02 -1.53 11.28
N ARG A 207 -17.61 -2.31 12.27
CA ARG A 207 -17.28 -1.79 13.59
C ARG A 207 -16.14 -0.76 13.57
N LEU A 208 -15.24 -0.80 12.59
CA LEU A 208 -14.14 0.18 12.54
C LEU A 208 -14.62 1.59 12.21
N GLU A 209 -15.72 1.70 11.46
CA GLU A 209 -16.39 2.99 11.20
C GLU A 209 -16.93 3.59 12.50
N GLU A 210 -17.35 2.78 13.47
CA GLU A 210 -17.79 3.26 14.79
C GLU A 210 -16.61 3.71 15.66
N VAL A 211 -15.46 3.04 15.54
CA VAL A 211 -14.26 3.32 16.36
C VAL A 211 -13.50 4.55 15.85
N CYS A 212 -13.46 4.76 14.53
CA CYS A 212 -12.67 5.81 13.90
C CYS A 212 -13.40 6.34 12.64
N PRO A 213 -14.58 6.96 12.79
CA PRO A 213 -15.42 7.39 11.67
C PRO A 213 -14.72 8.38 10.75
N GLU A 214 -13.84 9.22 11.27
CA GLU A 214 -13.13 10.24 10.51
C GLU A 214 -12.14 9.64 9.49
N ARG A 215 -11.64 8.43 9.72
CA ARG A 215 -10.73 7.73 8.78
C ARG A 215 -11.40 6.54 8.08
N LEU A 216 -12.18 5.76 8.82
CA LEU A 216 -12.69 4.45 8.40
C LEU A 216 -14.20 4.44 8.10
N SER A 217 -14.87 5.59 8.09
CA SER A 217 -16.21 5.68 7.51
C SER A 217 -16.20 5.36 6.02
N GLN A 218 -17.35 4.91 5.52
CA GLN A 218 -17.51 4.64 4.09
C GLN A 218 -17.14 5.88 3.25
N GLU A 219 -17.57 7.07 3.66
CA GLU A 219 -17.26 8.33 2.98
C GLU A 219 -15.75 8.62 2.98
N SER A 220 -15.09 8.51 4.14
CA SER A 220 -13.65 8.74 4.26
C SER A 220 -12.82 7.76 3.44
N ILE A 221 -13.18 6.47 3.44
CA ILE A 221 -12.49 5.45 2.64
C ILE A 221 -12.65 5.72 1.15
N VAL A 222 -13.88 5.98 0.68
CA VAL A 222 -14.14 6.27 -0.74
C VAL A 222 -13.38 7.51 -1.18
N LYS A 223 -13.50 8.61 -0.43
CA LYS A 223 -12.80 9.87 -0.73
C LYS A 223 -11.28 9.70 -0.74
N GLY A 224 -10.74 8.95 0.22
CA GLY A 224 -9.32 8.63 0.30
C GLY A 224 -8.83 7.84 -0.91
N LEU A 225 -9.54 6.79 -1.29
CA LEU A 225 -9.22 5.97 -2.46
C LEU A 225 -9.35 6.76 -3.77
N GLU A 226 -10.39 7.57 -3.92
CA GLU A 226 -10.57 8.42 -5.10
C GLU A 226 -9.41 9.41 -5.24
N SER A 227 -9.04 10.08 -4.14
CA SER A 227 -7.91 11.01 -4.13
C SER A 227 -6.60 10.29 -4.49
N LEU A 228 -6.35 9.11 -3.91
CA LEU A 228 -5.14 8.32 -4.16
C LEU A 228 -5.07 7.87 -5.62
N LEU A 229 -6.14 7.26 -6.13
CA LEU A 229 -6.18 6.75 -7.50
C LEU A 229 -6.12 7.88 -8.52
N ARG A 230 -6.78 9.02 -8.27
CA ARG A 230 -6.67 10.20 -9.12
C ARG A 230 -5.24 10.73 -9.18
N SER A 231 -4.58 10.91 -8.03
CA SER A 231 -3.18 11.34 -7.97
C SER A 231 -2.26 10.41 -8.78
N ARG A 232 -2.43 9.08 -8.64
CA ARG A 232 -1.65 8.09 -9.39
C ARG A 232 -1.91 8.16 -10.89
N LEU A 233 -3.15 8.38 -11.30
CA LEU A 233 -3.48 8.52 -12.72
C LEU A 233 -2.93 9.83 -13.32
N GLU A 234 -2.85 10.89 -12.53
CA GLU A 234 -2.19 12.15 -12.91
C GLU A 234 -0.67 11.97 -13.06
N GLU A 235 -0.03 11.23 -12.15
CA GLU A 235 1.41 10.93 -12.19
C GLU A 235 1.84 10.17 -13.44
N ILE A 236 1.01 9.26 -13.95
CA ILE A 236 1.28 8.53 -15.21
C ILE A 236 0.96 9.37 -16.46
N GLY A 237 0.50 10.61 -16.29
CA GLY A 237 0.28 11.55 -17.39
C GLY A 237 -0.94 11.25 -18.25
N ASP A 238 -1.96 10.54 -17.75
CA ASP A 238 -3.21 10.38 -18.50
C ASP A 238 -3.98 11.71 -18.52
N ARG A 239 -3.76 12.49 -19.58
CA ARG A 239 -4.37 13.81 -19.80
C ARG A 239 -5.89 13.76 -20.04
N ARG A 240 -6.51 12.57 -20.08
CA ARG A 240 -7.95 12.39 -20.37
C ARG A 240 -8.83 12.42 -19.11
N ILE A 241 -8.28 12.77 -17.95
CA ILE A 241 -8.94 12.69 -16.63
C ILE A 241 -9.58 14.02 -16.17
N THR A 242 -9.54 15.04 -17.02
CA THR A 242 -10.32 16.28 -16.84
C THR A 242 -11.79 16.08 -17.16
#